data_AF-A0A820ELW1-F1
#
_entry.id   AF-A0A820ELW1-F1
#
_cell.length_a   1.000
_cell.length_b   1.000
_cell.length_c   1.000
_cell.angle_alpha   90.00
_cell.angle_beta   90.00
_cell.angle_gamma   90.00
#
_symmetry.space_group_name_H-M   'P 1'
#
loop_
_entity.id
_entity.type
_entity.pdbx_description
1 polymer ?
#
loop_
_entity_poly.entity_id
_entity_poly.type
_entity_poly.pdbx_seq_one_letter_code
_entity_poly.pdbx_strand_id
1 'polypeptide(L)'
;MLKRFEDNELGESISRRVAYHCTTEYAKSSKATCRGCHTNIEQNELRLALMLQDEEGYKNTAWMHFNCFWKHPETKKLDGIHEIHNFSKLKPADQEKISTVFENLKVNKSTTKRKRKVSSKKNGNDDSSDEEFTPKSKVVQTTMRIYIILLLIVSLYYRGTVALQLEFYPGTQTYHQTGSRFNNTAWIVVTQDPSERYLTYGPYTNAWNTTASSRVDFYLGVDNITGDSSNLLTVDVNDADKDHILTSRNISRLDFGYGNIQSQIFSLYFTSTIGHKLEFRVFYHCCSSIVHYKTVVNELDGGGLADIFIGQAGLELVSSSVFPTPQGDPSSTAMWNVGTYIKPLDGRWYVFYREGFYAPTPAFCNGIVPLTRIAVRNSTDFGKTWSEPAVVALPGNSTFDNCAALDGAPFFDNDTDSWHYLAQCIGNNRRWSLCHYSRSGRNPMSGPFIPNPKNPVIQGGQLWSRICSGTGKHCTLTMYDEGTPEIIEKMN
;
A
#
# COMPACT_ATOMS: atom_id res chain seq x y z
N MET A 1 8.09 -36.17 10.80
CA MET A 1 8.18 -35.62 9.42
C MET A 1 7.26 -34.40 9.39
N LEU A 2 7.79 -33.18 9.50
CA LEU A 2 6.99 -31.96 9.61
C LEU A 2 6.80 -31.35 8.23
N LYS A 3 5.55 -31.05 7.84
CA LYS A 3 5.16 -30.48 6.55
C LYS A 3 4.68 -29.04 6.76
N ARG A 4 5.03 -28.14 5.84
CA ARG A 4 4.44 -26.80 5.72
C ARG A 4 3.02 -26.97 5.21
N PHE A 5 2.01 -26.67 6.02
CA PHE A 5 0.62 -26.59 5.57
C PHE A 5 0.39 -25.22 4.91
N GLU A 6 -0.43 -25.20 3.85
CA GLU A 6 -0.89 -23.97 3.22
C GLU A 6 -2.04 -23.39 4.05
N ASP A 7 -2.17 -22.07 4.10
CA ASP A 7 -3.10 -21.34 4.98
C ASP A 7 -4.58 -21.73 4.83
N ASN A 8 -4.93 -22.46 3.76
CA ASN A 8 -6.29 -22.86 3.43
C ASN A 8 -6.72 -24.22 4.00
N GLU A 9 -5.88 -24.93 4.75
CA GLU A 9 -6.20 -26.27 5.30
C GLU A 9 -6.57 -26.28 6.81
N LEU A 10 -6.76 -25.12 7.46
CA LEU A 10 -7.05 -25.06 8.91
C LEU A 10 -8.26 -24.17 9.25
N GLY A 11 -9.20 -24.74 10.00
CA GLY A 11 -10.37 -24.05 10.55
C GLY A 11 -10.03 -22.95 11.56
N GLU A 12 -10.94 -21.99 11.69
CA GLU A 12 -10.74 -20.61 12.18
C GLU A 12 -10.46 -20.43 13.69
N SER A 13 -9.77 -21.37 14.35
CA SER A 13 -9.23 -21.14 15.68
C SER A 13 -7.90 -21.86 15.80
N ILE A 14 -6.87 -21.19 16.38
CA ILE A 14 -5.47 -21.63 16.62
C ILE A 14 -4.39 -20.83 15.84
N SER A 15 -4.73 -19.86 14.96
CA SER A 15 -3.71 -18.97 14.32
C SER A 15 -3.22 -17.80 15.20
N ARG A 16 -2.98 -18.00 16.50
CA ARG A 16 -2.34 -16.98 17.36
C ARG A 16 -1.09 -17.55 18.01
N ARG A 17 0.08 -17.10 17.51
CA ARG A 17 1.24 -16.69 18.34
C ARG A 17 2.49 -16.29 17.54
N VAL A 18 2.54 -16.46 16.21
CA VAL A 18 3.66 -15.94 15.41
C VAL A 18 3.20 -15.65 13.98
N ALA A 19 3.24 -14.38 13.57
CA ALA A 19 2.84 -13.91 12.25
C ALA A 19 3.91 -14.12 11.17
N TYR A 20 5.09 -14.63 11.55
CA TYR A 20 6.23 -14.86 10.67
C TYR A 20 6.71 -16.31 10.76
N HIS A 21 7.08 -16.89 9.62
CA HIS A 21 7.62 -18.27 9.57
C HIS A 21 9.11 -18.34 9.91
N CYS A 22 9.83 -17.22 9.77
CA CYS A 22 11.25 -17.10 10.04
C CYS A 22 11.60 -15.77 10.74
N THR A 23 12.57 -15.79 11.64
CA THR A 23 13.11 -14.59 12.31
C THR A 23 14.63 -14.69 12.48
N THR A 24 15.30 -13.55 12.58
CA THR A 24 16.75 -13.45 12.82
C THR A 24 17.07 -12.53 13.99
N GLU A 25 18.14 -12.82 14.72
CA GLU A 25 18.72 -11.95 15.74
C GLU A 25 20.18 -12.32 16.06
N TYR A 26 20.87 -11.45 16.79
CA TYR A 26 22.09 -11.84 17.51
C TYR A 26 21.69 -12.51 18.83
N ALA A 27 22.30 -13.65 19.13
CA ALA A 27 21.96 -14.44 20.30
C ALA A 27 22.14 -13.65 21.61
N LYS A 28 21.07 -13.53 22.39
CA LYS A 28 21.07 -12.76 23.65
C LYS A 28 21.89 -13.41 24.77
N SER A 29 22.11 -14.73 24.69
CA SER A 29 22.91 -15.53 25.62
C SER A 29 23.32 -16.86 24.96
N SER A 30 24.31 -17.54 25.53
CA SER A 30 24.81 -18.85 25.06
C SER A 30 23.97 -20.07 25.50
N LYS A 31 22.72 -19.83 25.96
CA LYS A 31 21.83 -20.89 26.49
C LYS A 31 21.06 -21.67 25.41
N ALA A 32 21.06 -21.20 24.17
CA ALA A 32 20.28 -21.83 23.10
C ALA A 32 21.10 -22.90 22.38
N THR A 33 20.53 -24.10 22.25
CA THR A 33 21.11 -25.18 21.46
C THR A 33 20.59 -25.13 20.02
N CYS A 34 21.50 -25.14 19.05
CA CYS A 34 21.18 -25.16 17.63
C CYS A 34 20.42 -26.44 17.26
N ARG A 35 19.25 -26.30 16.64
CA ARG A 35 18.43 -27.44 16.20
C ARG A 35 18.98 -28.19 14.97
N GLY A 36 20.01 -27.66 14.32
CA GLY A 36 20.65 -28.31 13.16
C GLY A 36 21.85 -29.19 13.51
N CYS A 37 22.69 -28.76 14.45
CA CYS A 37 23.92 -29.49 14.83
C CYS A 37 23.98 -29.87 16.31
N HIS A 38 22.95 -29.50 17.10
CA HIS A 38 22.83 -29.80 18.53
C HIS A 38 23.97 -29.26 19.42
N THR A 39 24.69 -28.24 18.97
CA THR A 39 25.69 -27.51 19.77
C THR A 39 25.16 -26.14 20.20
N ASN A 40 25.76 -25.53 21.21
CA ASN A 40 25.33 -24.22 21.72
C ASN A 40 25.62 -23.10 20.71
N ILE A 41 24.74 -22.09 20.70
CA ILE A 41 24.90 -20.86 19.91
C ILE A 41 25.45 -19.79 20.85
N GLU A 42 26.60 -19.20 20.53
CA GLU A 42 27.29 -18.28 21.44
C GLU A 42 26.58 -16.92 21.54
N GLN A 43 26.78 -16.22 22.66
CA GLN A 43 26.22 -14.87 22.82
C GLN A 43 26.78 -13.92 21.74
N ASN A 44 25.92 -13.05 21.21
CA ASN A 44 26.18 -12.14 20.10
C ASN A 44 26.45 -12.82 18.74
N GLU A 45 26.34 -14.14 18.64
CA GLU A 45 26.42 -14.85 17.36
C GLU A 45 25.12 -14.65 16.55
N LEU A 46 25.24 -14.48 15.23
CA LEU A 46 24.09 -14.41 14.33
C LEU A 46 23.37 -15.77 14.29
N ARG A 47 22.08 -15.77 14.63
CA ARG A 47 21.23 -16.95 14.58
C ARG A 47 19.90 -16.68 13.89
N LEU A 48 19.38 -17.72 13.25
CA LEU A 48 18.06 -17.69 12.62
C LEU A 48 17.16 -18.73 13.26
N ALA A 49 15.87 -18.46 13.30
CA ALA A 49 14.87 -19.42 13.76
C ALA A 49 13.80 -19.68 12.71
N LEU A 50 13.40 -20.94 12.61
CA LEU A 50 12.13 -21.34 12.02
C LEU A 50 11.08 -21.43 13.12
N MET A 51 9.87 -20.94 12.84
CA MET A 51 8.73 -21.11 13.72
C MET A 51 8.04 -22.42 13.37
N LEU A 52 8.46 -23.50 14.03
CA LEU A 52 7.97 -24.85 13.75
C LEU A 52 6.84 -25.20 14.72
N GLN A 53 5.77 -25.77 14.18
CA GLN A 53 4.67 -26.29 14.97
C GLN A 53 5.04 -27.68 15.51
N ASP A 54 4.74 -27.95 16.78
CA ASP A 54 4.81 -29.30 17.35
C ASP A 54 3.52 -30.11 17.06
N GLU A 55 3.52 -31.36 17.49
CA GLU A 55 2.40 -32.30 17.27
C GLU A 55 1.10 -31.87 17.96
N GLU A 56 1.21 -31.02 18.99
CA GLU A 56 0.10 -30.47 19.77
C GLU A 56 -0.42 -29.14 19.21
N GLY A 57 0.22 -28.62 18.15
CA GLY A 57 -0.20 -27.42 17.45
C GLY A 57 0.47 -26.13 17.91
N TYR A 58 1.42 -26.16 18.84
CA TYR A 58 2.14 -24.97 19.31
C TYR A 58 3.34 -24.63 18.42
N LYS A 59 3.48 -23.34 18.05
CA LYS A 59 4.65 -22.84 17.31
C LYS A 59 5.80 -22.53 18.27
N ASN A 60 6.90 -23.27 18.16
CA ASN A 60 8.12 -23.09 18.94
C ASN A 60 9.25 -22.52 18.06
N THR A 61 10.09 -21.65 18.64
CA THR A 61 11.30 -21.13 17.97
C THR A 61 12.36 -22.22 17.86
N ALA A 62 12.66 -22.68 16.65
CA ALA A 62 13.79 -23.56 16.38
C ALA A 62 15.03 -22.74 16.02
N TRP A 63 15.80 -22.30 17.03
CA TRP A 63 17.04 -21.56 16.83
C TRP A 63 18.13 -22.42 16.18
N MET A 64 18.84 -21.84 15.21
CA MET A 64 19.90 -22.49 14.44
C MET A 64 21.05 -21.52 14.20
N HIS A 65 22.28 -22.04 14.13
CA HIS A 65 23.41 -21.28 13.58
C HIS A 65 23.11 -20.87 12.13
N PHE A 66 23.70 -19.75 11.70
CA PHE A 66 23.56 -19.25 10.33
C PHE A 66 23.74 -20.35 9.26
N ASN A 67 24.84 -21.10 9.32
CA ASN A 67 25.13 -22.17 8.34
C ASN A 67 24.21 -23.38 8.46
N CYS A 68 23.71 -23.67 9.67
CA CYS A 68 22.81 -24.79 9.90
C CYS A 68 21.41 -24.51 9.37
N PHE A 69 20.96 -23.25 9.47
CA PHE A 69 19.67 -22.81 8.97
C PHE A 69 19.52 -23.08 7.46
N TRP A 70 20.50 -22.68 6.65
CA TRP A 70 20.46 -22.84 5.19
C TRP A 70 20.58 -24.29 4.70
N LYS A 71 20.98 -25.22 5.59
CA LYS A 71 20.99 -26.65 5.30
C LYS A 71 19.65 -27.33 5.60
N HIS A 72 18.77 -26.68 6.37
CA HIS A 72 17.50 -27.26 6.79
C HIS A 72 16.53 -27.43 5.60
N PRO A 73 15.81 -28.57 5.48
CA PRO A 73 14.91 -28.78 4.35
C PRO A 73 13.81 -27.72 4.19
N GLU A 74 13.27 -27.21 5.29
CA GLU A 74 12.21 -26.20 5.29
C GLU A 74 12.66 -24.83 4.78
N THR A 75 13.96 -24.48 4.89
CA THR A 75 14.45 -23.17 4.42
C THR A 75 14.50 -23.08 2.90
N LYS A 76 14.48 -24.23 2.19
CA LYS A 76 14.37 -24.28 0.73
C LYS A 76 13.02 -23.77 0.20
N LYS A 77 12.01 -23.71 1.07
CA LYS A 77 10.66 -23.24 0.75
C LYS A 77 10.50 -21.72 0.90
N LEU A 78 11.49 -21.00 1.42
CA LEU A 78 11.48 -19.54 1.48
C LEU A 78 11.57 -18.98 0.04
N ASP A 79 10.70 -18.02 -0.26
CA ASP A 79 10.58 -17.35 -1.57
C ASP A 79 11.45 -16.07 -1.64
N GLY A 80 11.72 -15.45 -0.49
CA GLY A 80 12.66 -14.34 -0.44
C GLY A 80 12.99 -13.82 0.95
N ILE A 81 13.89 -12.83 0.98
CA ILE A 81 14.38 -12.17 2.20
C ILE A 81 13.24 -11.53 3.00
N HIS A 82 12.17 -11.11 2.32
CA HIS A 82 10.98 -10.50 2.94
C HIS A 82 10.27 -11.43 3.95
N GLU A 83 10.47 -12.76 3.88
CA GLU A 83 9.93 -13.73 4.85
C GLU A 83 10.76 -13.80 6.15
N ILE A 84 11.91 -13.13 6.22
CA ILE A 84 12.79 -13.13 7.41
C ILE A 84 12.50 -11.90 8.27
N HIS A 85 11.77 -12.11 9.35
CA HIS A 85 11.51 -11.06 10.34
C HIS A 85 12.80 -10.58 11.03
N ASN A 86 12.88 -9.28 11.34
CA ASN A 86 14.06 -8.59 11.90
C ASN A 86 15.31 -8.50 11.01
N PHE A 87 15.23 -8.82 9.72
CA PHE A 87 16.36 -8.71 8.79
C PHE A 87 17.01 -7.31 8.78
N SER A 88 16.19 -6.25 8.75
CA SER A 88 16.66 -4.85 8.74
C SER A 88 17.40 -4.42 10.01
N LYS A 89 17.31 -5.19 11.11
CA LYS A 89 17.98 -4.90 12.39
C LYS A 89 19.39 -5.49 12.46
N LEU A 90 19.82 -6.27 11.47
CA LEU A 90 21.17 -6.84 11.42
C LEU A 90 22.21 -5.81 10.98
N LYS A 91 23.49 -6.06 11.26
CA LYS A 91 24.58 -5.25 10.70
C LYS A 91 24.59 -5.37 9.18
N PRO A 92 24.96 -4.30 8.42
CA PRO A 92 24.96 -4.33 6.96
C PRO A 92 25.73 -5.51 6.34
N ALA A 93 26.87 -5.88 6.93
CA ALA A 93 27.67 -7.01 6.45
C ALA A 93 26.94 -8.36 6.58
N ASP A 94 26.08 -8.53 7.60
CA ASP A 94 25.30 -9.76 7.78
C ASP A 94 24.01 -9.74 6.94
N GLN A 95 23.46 -8.56 6.66
CA GLN A 95 22.37 -8.38 5.69
C GLN A 95 22.82 -8.79 4.28
N GLU A 96 24.01 -8.35 3.87
CA GLU A 96 24.61 -8.73 2.59
C GLU A 96 24.84 -10.23 2.49
N LYS A 97 25.43 -10.86 3.53
CA LYS A 97 25.63 -12.32 3.59
C LYS A 97 24.34 -13.12 3.36
N ILE A 98 23.24 -12.75 4.02
CA ILE A 98 21.94 -13.42 3.82
C ILE A 98 21.43 -13.20 2.39
N SER A 99 21.60 -11.98 1.86
CA SER A 99 21.13 -11.63 0.51
C SER A 99 21.86 -12.44 -0.57
N THR A 100 23.19 -12.55 -0.47
CA THR A 100 24.00 -13.38 -1.38
C THR A 100 23.59 -14.85 -1.34
N VAL A 101 23.20 -15.39 -0.17
CA VAL A 101 22.73 -16.77 -0.06
C VAL A 101 21.42 -16.97 -0.85
N PHE A 102 20.47 -16.04 -0.79
CA PHE A 102 19.23 -16.12 -1.57
C PHE A 102 19.47 -16.02 -3.08
N GLU A 103 20.38 -15.15 -3.52
CA GLU A 103 20.76 -15.04 -4.93
C GLU A 103 21.34 -16.36 -5.46
N ASN A 104 22.28 -16.96 -4.71
CA ASN A 104 22.87 -18.25 -5.05
C ASN A 104 21.83 -19.41 -5.06
N LEU A 105 20.83 -19.37 -4.17
CA LEU A 105 19.74 -20.35 -4.17
C LEU A 105 18.80 -20.20 -5.38
N LYS A 106 18.58 -18.98 -5.89
CA LYS A 106 17.79 -18.73 -7.11
C LYS A 106 18.52 -19.20 -8.37
N VAL A 107 19.83 -18.98 -8.46
CA VAL A 107 20.67 -19.47 -9.57
C VAL A 107 20.58 -21.01 -9.69
N ASN A 108 20.63 -21.73 -8.58
CA ASN A 108 20.52 -23.20 -8.57
C ASN A 108 19.12 -23.74 -8.94
N LYS A 109 18.03 -22.99 -8.68
CA LYS A 109 16.67 -23.37 -9.14
C LYS A 109 16.50 -23.19 -10.65
N SER A 110 17.21 -22.24 -11.26
CA SER A 110 17.15 -21.98 -12.72
C SER A 110 17.88 -23.04 -13.55
N THR A 111 19.00 -23.59 -13.05
CA THR A 111 19.78 -24.64 -13.72
C THR A 111 19.10 -26.01 -13.68
N THR A 112 18.25 -26.27 -12.68
CA THR A 112 17.55 -27.56 -12.51
C THR A 112 16.32 -27.71 -13.44
N LYS A 113 15.76 -26.61 -13.98
CA LYS A 113 14.60 -26.65 -14.92
C LYS A 113 14.96 -26.95 -16.38
N ARG A 114 16.25 -27.04 -16.73
CA ARG A 114 16.72 -27.41 -18.08
C ARG A 114 17.38 -28.80 -18.07
N LYS A 115 16.59 -29.87 -17.93
CA LYS A 115 17.00 -31.21 -18.42
C LYS A 115 15.77 -32.03 -18.84
N ARG A 116 15.33 -31.82 -20.07
CA ARG A 116 14.63 -32.81 -20.90
C ARG A 116 15.19 -32.75 -22.33
N LYS A 117 15.88 -33.85 -22.70
CA LYS A 117 16.32 -34.42 -24.00
C LYS A 117 16.76 -33.43 -25.10
N VAL A 118 17.93 -33.56 -25.71
CA VAL A 118 18.23 -34.55 -26.77
C VAL A 118 19.73 -34.91 -26.83
N SER A 119 19.98 -36.14 -27.26
CA SER A 119 21.24 -36.81 -27.56
C SER A 119 22.03 -36.22 -28.75
N SER A 120 23.34 -36.02 -28.60
CA SER A 120 24.34 -36.27 -29.67
C SER A 120 25.79 -36.22 -29.16
N LYS A 121 26.45 -37.38 -29.22
CA LYS A 121 27.84 -37.67 -29.64
C LYS A 121 29.01 -36.70 -29.28
N LYS A 122 29.83 -37.18 -28.33
CA LYS A 122 31.29 -37.48 -28.34
C LYS A 122 32.38 -36.42 -28.64
N ASN A 123 33.44 -36.58 -27.82
CA ASN A 123 34.88 -36.21 -27.90
C ASN A 123 35.20 -34.77 -27.46
N GLY A 124 36.17 -34.47 -26.59
CA GLY A 124 37.19 -35.24 -25.87
C GLY A 124 38.28 -34.25 -25.40
N ASN A 125 38.90 -34.51 -24.23
CA ASN A 125 40.22 -34.07 -23.69
C ASN A 125 40.57 -32.55 -23.70
N ASP A 126 41.44 -32.00 -22.87
CA ASP A 126 42.13 -32.33 -21.63
C ASP A 126 42.69 -30.99 -21.10
N ASP A 127 43.00 -31.00 -19.82
CA ASP A 127 44.16 -30.38 -19.17
C ASP A 127 44.17 -28.94 -18.62
N SER A 128 44.84 -28.96 -17.47
CA SER A 128 45.21 -28.00 -16.44
C SER A 128 45.97 -26.76 -16.90
N SER A 129 45.85 -25.66 -16.14
CA SER A 129 46.81 -25.28 -15.09
C SER A 129 46.66 -23.81 -14.69
N ASP A 130 46.80 -23.58 -13.40
CA ASP A 130 46.82 -22.27 -12.74
C ASP A 130 48.13 -21.53 -13.02
N GLU A 131 48.06 -20.22 -13.35
CA GLU A 131 49.15 -19.28 -13.08
C GLU A 131 48.60 -17.96 -12.52
N GLU A 132 49.10 -17.63 -11.33
CA GLU A 132 48.82 -16.47 -10.50
C GLU A 132 49.60 -15.24 -11.00
N PHE A 133 48.94 -14.10 -11.24
CA PHE A 133 49.61 -12.83 -11.57
C PHE A 133 49.08 -11.67 -10.72
N THR A 134 49.98 -10.98 -10.03
CA THR A 134 49.74 -9.88 -9.09
C THR A 134 49.46 -8.54 -9.79
N PRO A 135 48.59 -7.63 -9.26
CA PRO A 135 48.24 -6.39 -9.96
C PRO A 135 49.10 -5.18 -9.54
N LYS A 136 49.54 -4.41 -10.55
CA LYS A 136 50.28 -3.13 -10.42
C LYS A 136 49.39 -2.00 -9.88
N SER A 137 49.94 -1.24 -8.93
CA SER A 137 49.26 -0.44 -7.89
C SER A 137 48.88 1.02 -8.24
N LYS A 138 48.79 1.45 -9.50
CA LYS A 138 48.55 2.88 -9.83
C LYS A 138 47.17 3.22 -10.39
N VAL A 139 46.41 2.24 -10.92
CA VAL A 139 45.05 2.49 -11.42
C VAL A 139 44.02 2.45 -10.27
N VAL A 140 44.23 1.58 -9.28
CA VAL A 140 43.30 1.37 -8.14
C VAL A 140 43.08 2.64 -7.31
N GLN A 141 44.11 3.47 -7.12
CA GLN A 141 44.03 4.67 -6.27
C GLN A 141 43.15 5.78 -6.90
N THR A 142 43.20 5.94 -8.22
CA THR A 142 42.41 6.94 -8.94
C THR A 142 40.95 6.50 -9.07
N THR A 143 40.71 5.21 -9.33
CA THR A 143 39.35 4.66 -9.36
C THR A 143 38.70 4.68 -7.99
N MET A 144 39.44 4.41 -6.89
CA MET A 144 38.92 4.55 -5.52
C MET A 144 38.49 5.98 -5.18
N ARG A 145 39.25 7.00 -5.60
CA ARG A 145 38.90 8.41 -5.33
C ARG A 145 37.64 8.85 -6.05
N ILE A 146 37.46 8.44 -7.30
CA ILE A 146 36.24 8.71 -8.07
C ILE A 146 35.05 7.95 -7.46
N TYR A 147 35.25 6.69 -7.05
CA TYR A 147 34.20 5.88 -6.42
C TYR A 147 33.77 6.42 -5.04
N ILE A 148 34.71 6.95 -4.25
CA ILE A 148 34.40 7.61 -2.95
C ILE A 148 33.65 8.92 -3.17
N ILE A 149 34.04 9.74 -4.17
CA ILE A 149 33.33 10.99 -4.49
C ILE A 149 31.93 10.69 -5.05
N LEU A 150 31.78 9.68 -5.91
CA LEU A 150 30.47 9.21 -6.37
C LEU A 150 29.64 8.60 -5.22
N LEU A 151 30.22 7.85 -4.29
CA LEU A 151 29.52 7.36 -3.09
C LEU A 151 29.13 8.50 -2.14
N LEU A 152 29.92 9.56 -2.02
CA LEU A 152 29.61 10.74 -1.23
C LEU A 152 28.50 11.58 -1.90
N ILE A 153 28.53 11.74 -3.22
CA ILE A 153 27.47 12.41 -3.98
C ILE A 153 26.19 11.57 -3.96
N VAL A 154 26.28 10.26 -4.17
CA VAL A 154 25.13 9.33 -4.07
C VAL A 154 24.60 9.30 -2.64
N SER A 155 25.43 9.35 -1.58
CA SER A 155 24.93 9.44 -0.20
C SER A 155 24.38 10.82 0.18
N LEU A 156 24.83 11.91 -0.46
CA LEU A 156 24.23 13.23 -0.36
C LEU A 156 22.91 13.33 -1.15
N TYR A 157 22.78 12.61 -2.27
CA TYR A 157 21.56 12.53 -3.11
C TYR A 157 20.54 11.51 -2.58
N TYR A 158 21.01 10.44 -1.92
CA TYR A 158 20.21 9.45 -1.18
C TYR A 158 19.99 9.81 0.30
N ARG A 159 20.43 10.99 0.74
CA ARG A 159 19.71 11.69 1.81
C ARG A 159 18.40 12.24 1.25
N GLY A 160 17.56 11.35 0.73
CA GLY A 160 16.14 11.55 0.91
C GLY A 160 15.97 11.77 2.41
N THR A 161 15.42 12.91 2.80
CA THR A 161 15.07 13.20 4.18
C THR A 161 14.22 12.04 4.67
N VAL A 162 14.82 11.09 5.38
CA VAL A 162 14.06 10.03 6.04
C VAL A 162 13.22 10.78 7.06
N ALA A 163 11.92 10.88 6.80
CA ALA A 163 10.98 11.50 7.72
C ALA A 163 11.25 10.92 9.12
N LEU A 164 11.42 11.81 10.10
CA LEU A 164 11.70 11.38 11.46
C LEU A 164 10.56 10.46 11.92
N GLN A 165 10.91 9.31 12.49
CA GLN A 165 9.94 8.36 13.03
C GLN A 165 10.41 7.86 14.38
N LEU A 166 9.49 7.81 15.35
CA LEU A 166 9.69 7.18 16.65
C LEU A 166 8.65 6.08 16.86
N GLU A 167 9.05 5.02 17.58
CA GLU A 167 8.16 3.93 17.96
C GLU A 167 8.37 3.61 19.44
N PHE A 168 7.26 3.47 20.16
CA PHE A 168 7.23 3.18 21.59
C PHE A 168 6.38 1.95 21.89
N TYR A 169 6.88 1.10 22.77
CA TYR A 169 6.23 -0.11 23.23
C TYR A 169 5.80 0.03 24.69
N PRO A 170 4.48 0.08 24.96
CA PRO A 170 3.90 0.26 26.29
C PRO A 170 4.53 -0.60 27.38
N GLY A 171 4.73 -1.89 27.14
CA GLY A 171 5.24 -2.82 28.14
C GLY A 171 6.72 -2.65 28.51
N THR A 172 7.44 -1.69 27.92
CA THR A 172 8.88 -1.49 28.14
C THR A 172 9.34 -0.05 28.29
N GLN A 173 8.59 0.92 27.75
CA GLN A 173 9.06 2.31 27.63
C GLN A 173 8.11 3.33 28.25
N THR A 174 6.91 2.91 28.67
CA THR A 174 5.90 3.81 29.26
C THR A 174 5.66 3.48 30.73
N TYR A 175 4.90 4.34 31.39
CA TYR A 175 4.42 4.19 32.74
C TYR A 175 2.92 3.90 32.74
N HIS A 176 2.41 3.37 33.86
CA HIS A 176 1.04 2.84 33.96
C HIS A 176 0.45 3.14 35.34
N GLN A 177 -0.86 3.37 35.41
CA GLN A 177 -1.62 3.50 36.67
C GLN A 177 -2.64 2.36 36.86
N THR A 178 -2.92 1.63 35.79
CA THR A 178 -3.88 0.52 35.76
C THR A 178 -3.44 -0.52 34.73
N GLY A 179 -3.95 -1.75 34.83
CA GLY A 179 -3.62 -2.84 33.92
C GLY A 179 -2.31 -3.56 34.22
N SER A 180 -1.90 -4.41 33.29
CA SER A 180 -0.73 -5.28 33.41
C SER A 180 -0.02 -5.49 32.07
N ARG A 181 1.21 -6.00 32.13
CA ARG A 181 2.03 -6.24 30.94
C ARG A 181 1.44 -7.35 30.07
N PHE A 182 1.37 -7.11 28.76
CA PHE A 182 0.84 -8.05 27.77
C PHE A 182 1.88 -8.35 26.68
N ASN A 183 2.13 -9.63 26.38
CA ASN A 183 3.04 -10.06 25.30
C ASN A 183 4.42 -9.36 25.29
N ASN A 184 4.99 -9.05 26.46
CA ASN A 184 6.25 -8.33 26.70
C ASN A 184 6.33 -6.87 26.23
N THR A 185 5.75 -6.50 25.10
CA THR A 185 5.88 -5.14 24.54
C THR A 185 4.61 -4.32 24.65
N ALA A 186 3.46 -4.94 24.89
CA ALA A 186 2.18 -4.28 25.01
C ALA A 186 1.73 -4.15 26.47
N TRP A 187 0.66 -3.40 26.68
CA TRP A 187 -0.01 -3.26 27.97
C TRP A 187 -1.50 -3.50 27.81
N ILE A 188 -2.13 -4.17 28.78
CA ILE A 188 -3.55 -4.51 28.76
C ILE A 188 -4.23 -4.05 30.04
N VAL A 189 -5.45 -3.54 29.92
CA VAL A 189 -6.43 -3.48 31.01
C VAL A 189 -7.53 -4.50 30.74
N VAL A 190 -8.01 -5.15 31.78
CA VAL A 190 -9.23 -5.97 31.76
C VAL A 190 -10.35 -5.26 32.51
N THR A 191 -11.59 -5.72 32.37
CA THR A 191 -12.76 -5.05 32.95
C THR A 191 -12.75 -4.96 34.48
N GLN A 192 -11.96 -5.78 35.17
CA GLN A 192 -11.77 -5.74 36.63
C GLN A 192 -10.71 -4.71 37.08
N ASP A 193 -9.87 -4.23 36.16
CA ASP A 193 -8.86 -3.25 36.50
C ASP A 193 -9.50 -1.89 36.79
N PRO A 194 -8.91 -1.07 37.68
CA PRO A 194 -9.45 0.23 38.02
C PRO A 194 -9.61 1.15 36.80
N SER A 195 -10.82 1.69 36.66
CA SER A 195 -11.24 2.71 35.70
C SER A 195 -10.69 4.09 36.03
N GLU A 196 -10.84 5.03 35.09
CA GLU A 196 -10.46 6.45 35.22
C GLU A 196 -8.98 6.63 35.57
N ARG A 197 -8.11 5.93 34.85
CA ARG A 197 -6.65 5.93 35.06
C ARG A 197 -5.89 5.83 33.75
N TYR A 198 -4.65 6.30 33.75
CA TYR A 198 -3.77 6.11 32.61
C TYR A 198 -3.42 4.62 32.43
N LEU A 199 -3.92 4.05 31.33
CA LEU A 199 -3.49 2.76 30.81
C LEU A 199 -2.00 2.85 30.46
N THR A 200 -1.61 3.90 29.74
CA THR A 200 -0.21 4.25 29.45
C THR A 200 -0.01 5.76 29.46
N TYR A 201 1.13 6.19 29.97
CA TYR A 201 1.63 7.57 29.88
C TYR A 201 3.18 7.56 29.81
N GLY A 202 3.81 8.67 29.48
CA GLY A 202 5.23 8.72 29.04
C GLY A 202 5.40 8.69 27.51
N PRO A 203 6.62 8.43 26.99
CA PRO A 203 7.87 8.15 27.71
C PRO A 203 8.64 9.41 28.14
N TYR A 204 8.07 10.62 28.00
CA TYR A 204 8.76 11.89 28.24
C TYR A 204 9.98 12.09 27.32
N THR A 205 9.81 11.76 26.04
CA THR A 205 10.89 11.79 25.05
C THR A 205 11.14 13.21 24.54
N ASN A 206 12.40 13.58 24.43
CA ASN A 206 12.86 14.77 23.71
C ASN A 206 13.50 14.40 22.35
N ALA A 207 13.43 13.13 21.94
CA ALA A 207 13.96 12.68 20.65
C ALA A 207 13.14 13.23 19.47
N TRP A 208 11.90 13.64 19.71
CA TRP A 208 11.07 14.30 18.71
C TRP A 208 11.45 15.78 18.61
N ASN A 209 12.50 16.05 17.84
CA ASN A 209 13.11 17.37 17.79
C ASN A 209 12.81 18.12 16.49
N THR A 210 11.52 18.31 16.20
CA THR A 210 11.04 19.01 15.01
C THR A 210 9.86 19.92 15.34
N THR A 211 9.70 21.02 14.60
CA THR A 211 8.49 21.85 14.61
C THR A 211 7.54 21.48 13.47
N ALA A 212 7.92 20.52 12.63
CA ALA A 212 7.07 20.06 11.54
C ALA A 212 5.77 19.47 12.08
N SER A 213 4.69 19.67 11.31
CA SER A 213 3.42 18.99 11.56
C SER A 213 3.67 17.50 11.66
N SER A 214 3.09 16.86 12.68
CA SER A 214 3.38 15.49 13.06
C SER A 214 2.09 14.71 13.25
N ARG A 215 2.15 13.39 13.04
CA ARG A 215 1.08 12.44 13.33
C ARG A 215 1.57 11.44 14.37
N VAL A 216 0.75 11.17 15.38
CA VAL A 216 0.92 10.02 16.27
C VAL A 216 -0.19 9.00 16.01
N ASP A 217 0.19 7.73 15.92
CA ASP A 217 -0.67 6.59 15.69
C ASP A 217 -0.67 5.69 16.93
N PHE A 218 -1.83 5.58 17.59
CA PHE A 218 -2.05 4.67 18.71
C PHE A 218 -2.65 3.35 18.22
N TYR A 219 -1.93 2.25 18.39
CA TYR A 219 -2.40 0.92 18.01
C TYR A 219 -3.13 0.29 19.19
N LEU A 220 -4.45 0.29 19.13
CA LEU A 220 -5.32 -0.11 20.23
C LEU A 220 -6.19 -1.31 19.83
N GLY A 221 -6.44 -2.20 20.77
CA GLY A 221 -7.35 -3.33 20.64
C GLY A 221 -8.43 -3.34 21.72
N VAL A 222 -9.59 -3.88 21.40
CA VAL A 222 -10.73 -4.04 22.30
C VAL A 222 -11.19 -5.50 22.29
N ASP A 223 -11.63 -6.02 23.43
CA ASP A 223 -12.19 -7.37 23.54
C ASP A 223 -13.45 -7.58 22.70
N ASN A 224 -14.28 -6.53 22.57
CA ASN A 224 -15.53 -6.62 21.84
C ASN A 224 -15.98 -5.27 21.26
N ILE A 225 -16.45 -5.33 20.01
CA ILE A 225 -16.99 -4.21 19.24
C ILE A 225 -18.53 -4.16 19.25
N THR A 226 -19.19 -5.21 19.75
CA THR A 226 -20.66 -5.28 19.82
C THR A 226 -21.13 -4.60 21.11
N GLY A 227 -21.92 -3.53 21.03
CA GLY A 227 -22.39 -2.87 22.23
C GLY A 227 -22.84 -1.42 22.02
N ASP A 228 -22.78 -0.67 23.12
CA ASP A 228 -23.12 0.73 23.25
C ASP A 228 -22.10 1.67 22.60
N SER A 229 -22.41 2.97 22.53
CA SER A 229 -21.49 4.04 22.11
C SER A 229 -20.64 4.57 23.26
N SER A 230 -20.37 3.74 24.29
CA SER A 230 -19.63 4.16 25.48
C SER A 230 -18.22 4.62 25.12
N ASN A 231 -17.80 5.74 25.73
CA ASN A 231 -16.43 6.24 25.64
C ASN A 231 -15.51 5.33 26.45
N LEU A 232 -14.61 4.62 25.78
CA LEU A 232 -13.73 3.64 26.42
C LEU A 232 -12.40 4.27 26.82
N LEU A 233 -11.88 5.19 25.99
CA LEU A 233 -10.54 5.74 26.12
C LEU A 233 -10.50 7.21 25.75
N THR A 234 -9.56 7.94 26.33
CA THR A 234 -9.07 9.20 25.78
C THR A 234 -7.61 9.04 25.41
N VAL A 235 -7.25 9.38 24.18
CA VAL A 235 -5.85 9.45 23.74
C VAL A 235 -5.45 10.90 23.58
N ASP A 236 -4.22 11.24 23.95
CA ASP A 236 -3.72 12.61 23.84
C ASP A 236 -2.20 12.69 23.69
N VAL A 237 -1.75 13.84 23.19
CA VAL A 237 -0.33 14.23 23.16
C VAL A 237 -0.15 15.41 24.11
N ASN A 238 0.75 15.27 25.07
CA ASN A 238 1.02 16.27 26.08
C ASN A 238 2.46 16.78 25.98
N ASP A 239 2.63 18.09 25.99
CA ASP A 239 3.91 18.76 26.19
C ASP A 239 4.17 18.78 27.71
N ALA A 240 4.99 17.83 28.18
CA ALA A 240 5.18 17.61 29.61
C ALA A 240 5.99 18.72 30.29
N ASP A 241 6.79 19.48 29.53
CA ASP A 241 7.53 20.62 30.08
C ASP A 241 6.62 21.85 30.28
N LYS A 242 5.51 21.94 29.53
CA LYS A 242 4.48 22.99 29.70
C LYS A 242 3.24 22.54 30.47
N ASP A 243 3.10 21.24 30.72
CA ASP A 243 1.86 20.60 31.19
C ASP A 243 0.65 21.01 30.34
N HIS A 244 0.79 20.86 29.01
CA HIS A 244 -0.22 21.29 28.05
C HIS A 244 -0.54 20.21 27.02
N ILE A 245 -1.83 19.87 26.92
CA ILE A 245 -2.35 18.94 25.91
C ILE A 245 -2.34 19.63 24.55
N LEU A 246 -1.53 19.11 23.63
CA LEU A 246 -1.42 19.61 22.26
C LEU A 246 -2.61 19.16 21.39
N THR A 247 -3.09 17.94 21.60
CA THR A 247 -4.24 17.36 20.89
C THR A 247 -4.80 16.19 21.69
N SER A 248 -6.10 15.93 21.59
CA SER A 248 -6.75 14.77 22.21
C SER A 248 -7.93 14.25 21.40
N ARG A 249 -8.34 13.01 21.66
CA ARG A 249 -9.53 12.38 21.11
C ARG A 249 -10.12 11.37 22.08
N ASN A 250 -11.45 11.43 22.24
CA ASN A 250 -12.23 10.38 22.88
C ASN A 250 -12.48 9.23 21.89
N ILE A 251 -12.36 7.99 22.33
CA ILE A 251 -12.54 6.79 21.52
C ILE A 251 -13.66 5.97 22.15
N SER A 252 -14.77 5.86 21.42
CA SER A 252 -15.90 5.02 21.78
C SER A 252 -15.72 3.58 21.31
N ARG A 253 -16.53 2.66 21.83
CA ARG A 253 -16.57 1.27 21.37
C ARG A 253 -16.85 1.15 19.88
N LEU A 254 -17.76 1.98 19.35
CA LEU A 254 -18.15 1.96 17.93
C LEU A 254 -17.02 2.42 17.01
N ASP A 255 -16.08 3.23 17.51
CA ASP A 255 -14.91 3.63 16.73
C ASP A 255 -14.01 2.43 16.36
N PHE A 256 -14.08 1.32 17.11
CA PHE A 256 -13.40 0.06 16.77
C PHE A 256 -14.15 -0.77 15.70
N GLY A 257 -15.38 -0.44 15.33
CA GLY A 257 -16.24 -1.28 14.48
C GLY A 257 -15.98 -1.26 12.97
N TYR A 258 -14.99 -0.51 12.47
CA TYR A 258 -14.71 -0.48 11.02
C TYR A 258 -14.21 -1.86 10.53
N GLY A 259 -14.95 -2.49 9.62
CA GLY A 259 -14.58 -3.77 9.02
C GLY A 259 -14.64 -4.99 9.95
N ASN A 260 -15.35 -4.92 11.09
CA ASN A 260 -15.42 -5.97 12.12
C ASN A 260 -14.06 -6.33 12.76
N ILE A 261 -13.11 -5.39 12.81
CA ILE A 261 -11.76 -5.65 13.34
C ILE A 261 -11.65 -5.13 14.78
N GLN A 262 -11.33 -6.00 15.73
CA GLN A 262 -11.14 -5.68 17.16
C GLN A 262 -9.85 -4.89 17.49
N SER A 263 -9.13 -4.42 16.48
CA SER A 263 -7.90 -3.65 16.63
C SER A 263 -7.82 -2.60 15.54
N GLN A 264 -7.56 -1.36 15.95
CA GLN A 264 -7.54 -0.20 15.07
C GLN A 264 -6.42 0.77 15.43
N ILE A 265 -6.14 1.67 14.48
CA ILE A 265 -5.17 2.74 14.63
C ILE A 265 -5.94 4.03 14.84
N PHE A 266 -5.65 4.72 15.94
CA PHE A 266 -6.22 6.03 16.23
C PHE A 266 -5.14 7.07 16.10
N SER A 267 -5.29 7.94 15.10
CA SER A 267 -4.31 8.97 14.79
C SER A 267 -4.70 10.31 15.42
N LEU A 268 -3.72 11.00 16.00
CA LEU A 268 -3.81 12.42 16.34
C LEU A 268 -2.74 13.19 15.58
N TYR A 269 -2.99 14.48 15.37
CA TYR A 269 -2.05 15.35 14.69
C TYR A 269 -1.68 16.53 15.58
N PHE A 270 -0.40 16.92 15.56
CA PHE A 270 0.13 17.92 16.47
C PHE A 270 1.36 18.62 15.89
N THR A 271 1.71 19.76 16.50
CA THR A 271 3.00 20.44 16.34
C THR A 271 3.65 20.55 17.71
N SER A 272 4.98 20.43 17.79
CA SER A 272 5.72 20.46 19.05
C SER A 272 6.77 21.57 19.11
N THR A 273 7.21 21.88 20.33
CA THR A 273 8.36 22.78 20.55
C THR A 273 9.65 21.94 20.56
N ILE A 274 10.67 22.37 19.81
CA ILE A 274 11.99 21.73 19.78
C ILE A 274 12.56 21.60 21.20
N GLY A 275 13.09 20.42 21.52
CA GLY A 275 13.70 20.09 22.82
C GLY A 275 12.74 19.78 23.96
N HIS A 276 11.43 20.01 23.80
CA HIS A 276 10.45 19.71 24.84
C HIS A 276 10.24 18.20 25.01
N LYS A 277 9.95 17.77 26.24
CA LYS A 277 9.55 16.39 26.54
C LYS A 277 8.10 16.17 26.16
N LEU A 278 7.89 15.24 25.23
CA LEU A 278 6.57 14.84 24.81
C LEU A 278 6.13 13.54 25.47
N GLU A 279 4.83 13.50 25.73
CA GLU A 279 4.12 12.39 26.32
C GLU A 279 2.96 11.97 25.41
N PHE A 280 2.80 10.65 25.21
CA PHE A 280 1.75 10.07 24.38
C PHE A 280 0.90 9.17 25.27
N ARG A 281 -0.31 9.63 25.59
CA ARG A 281 -1.10 9.06 26.67
C ARG A 281 -2.33 8.34 26.17
N VAL A 282 -2.68 7.28 26.91
CA VAL A 282 -3.95 6.56 26.76
C VAL A 282 -4.57 6.47 28.16
N PHE A 283 -5.64 7.21 28.35
CA PHE A 283 -6.45 7.22 29.55
C PHE A 283 -7.62 6.24 29.39
N TYR A 284 -7.77 5.32 30.34
CA TYR A 284 -8.82 4.32 30.35
C TYR A 284 -10.01 4.80 31.17
N HIS A 285 -11.17 4.89 30.52
CA HIS A 285 -12.41 5.23 31.18
C HIS A 285 -13.02 3.99 31.82
N CYS A 286 -13.54 3.03 31.06
CA CYS A 286 -14.16 1.86 31.67
C CYS A 286 -14.47 0.71 30.70
N CYS A 287 -15.07 -0.34 31.29
CA CYS A 287 -16.09 -1.19 30.67
C CYS A 287 -15.66 -2.03 29.46
N SER A 288 -14.37 -2.17 29.20
CA SER A 288 -13.84 -3.09 28.18
C SER A 288 -12.42 -3.48 28.50
N SER A 289 -12.03 -4.67 28.07
CA SER A 289 -10.61 -5.00 28.03
C SER A 289 -9.97 -4.29 26.85
N ILE A 290 -8.92 -3.52 27.10
CA ILE A 290 -8.22 -2.72 26.10
C ILE A 290 -6.75 -3.09 26.09
N VAL A 291 -6.20 -3.31 24.90
CA VAL A 291 -4.77 -3.52 24.69
C VAL A 291 -4.17 -2.30 23.99
N HIS A 292 -3.09 -1.74 24.54
CA HIS A 292 -2.24 -0.80 23.83
C HIS A 292 -1.00 -1.54 23.32
N TYR A 293 -0.94 -1.74 22.00
CA TYR A 293 0.13 -2.52 21.37
C TYR A 293 1.41 -1.72 21.20
N LYS A 294 1.28 -0.48 20.69
CA LYS A 294 2.38 0.45 20.44
C LYS A 294 1.88 1.84 20.08
N THR A 295 2.79 2.81 20.17
CA THR A 295 2.62 4.17 19.67
C THR A 295 3.69 4.44 18.61
N VAL A 296 3.29 5.00 17.46
CA VAL A 296 4.22 5.39 16.39
C VAL A 296 4.05 6.88 16.12
N VAL A 297 5.14 7.63 16.06
CA VAL A 297 5.13 9.07 15.78
C VAL A 297 5.88 9.30 14.48
N ASN A 298 5.26 10.01 13.54
CA ASN A 298 5.81 10.30 12.23
C ASN A 298 5.69 11.80 11.97
N GLU A 299 6.68 12.36 11.27
CA GLU A 299 6.51 13.66 10.64
C GLU A 299 5.43 13.48 9.56
N LEU A 300 4.52 14.44 9.42
CA LEU A 300 3.48 14.36 8.41
C LEU A 300 4.13 14.45 7.03
N ASP A 301 4.15 13.30 6.35
CA ASP A 301 4.45 13.13 4.94
C ASP A 301 3.20 13.34 4.06
N GLY A 302 2.11 13.85 4.64
CA GLY A 302 0.73 13.87 4.09
C GLY A 302 0.51 14.63 2.78
N GLY A 303 1.58 15.00 2.08
CA GLY A 303 1.55 15.76 0.85
C GLY A 303 0.75 17.05 1.02
N GLY A 304 0.20 17.57 -0.09
CA GLY A 304 -0.59 18.81 -0.08
C GLY A 304 -1.90 18.77 0.71
N LEU A 305 -2.24 17.67 1.39
CA LEU A 305 -3.48 17.54 2.19
C LEU A 305 -3.22 17.50 3.70
N ALA A 306 -1.97 17.51 4.16
CA ALA A 306 -1.62 17.47 5.58
C ALA A 306 -2.32 18.60 6.39
N ASP A 307 -2.44 19.78 5.79
CA ASP A 307 -3.06 20.96 6.40
C ASP A 307 -4.52 20.74 6.79
N ILE A 308 -5.25 19.90 6.03
CA ILE A 308 -6.65 19.56 6.36
C ILE A 308 -6.73 18.81 7.69
N PHE A 309 -5.82 17.85 7.89
CA PHE A 309 -5.85 16.97 9.06
C PHE A 309 -5.38 17.65 10.34
N ILE A 310 -4.57 18.71 10.23
CA ILE A 310 -4.11 19.52 11.36
C ILE A 310 -4.98 20.76 11.60
N GLY A 311 -6.11 20.89 10.87
CA GLY A 311 -7.04 22.01 11.01
C GLY A 311 -6.50 23.35 10.49
N GLN A 312 -5.40 23.33 9.72
CA GLN A 312 -4.87 24.52 9.03
C GLN A 312 -5.56 24.77 7.69
N ALA A 313 -6.23 23.75 7.13
CA ALA A 313 -7.13 23.86 5.99
C ALA A 313 -8.47 23.17 6.29
N GLY A 314 -9.52 23.58 5.59
CA GLY A 314 -10.86 23.01 5.70
C GLY A 314 -11.48 22.78 4.33
N LEU A 315 -12.47 21.90 4.26
CA LEU A 315 -13.30 21.74 3.07
C LEU A 315 -14.50 22.69 3.18
N GLU A 316 -14.66 23.54 2.18
CA GLU A 316 -15.82 24.42 2.04
C GLU A 316 -16.69 23.92 0.88
N LEU A 317 -18.01 23.83 1.09
CA LEU A 317 -18.94 23.64 -0.01
C LEU A 317 -19.02 24.94 -0.83
N VAL A 318 -18.30 24.98 -1.94
CA VAL A 318 -18.22 26.18 -2.81
C VAL A 318 -19.52 26.40 -3.59
N SER A 319 -20.09 25.35 -4.18
CA SER A 319 -21.32 25.42 -4.97
C SER A 319 -21.98 24.04 -5.10
N SER A 320 -23.26 24.04 -5.45
CA SER A 320 -23.97 22.85 -5.95
C SER A 320 -24.48 23.18 -7.34
N SER A 321 -24.18 22.32 -8.31
CA SER A 321 -24.57 22.49 -9.71
C SER A 321 -25.36 21.28 -10.18
N VAL A 322 -26.44 21.53 -10.93
CA VAL A 322 -27.23 20.49 -11.58
C VAL A 322 -27.07 20.66 -13.08
N PHE A 323 -26.51 19.65 -13.75
CA PHE A 323 -26.45 19.62 -15.20
C PHE A 323 -27.72 18.93 -15.71
N PRO A 324 -28.67 19.66 -16.32
CA PRO A 324 -29.86 19.04 -16.86
C PRO A 324 -29.46 18.16 -18.02
N THR A 325 -30.11 17.00 -18.09
CA THR A 325 -30.07 16.16 -19.27
C THR A 325 -30.69 16.90 -20.45
N PRO A 326 -30.11 16.83 -21.67
CA PRO A 326 -30.81 17.29 -22.87
C PRO A 326 -32.18 16.61 -22.99
N GLN A 327 -33.24 17.36 -23.34
CA GLN A 327 -34.59 16.81 -23.45
C GLN A 327 -34.62 15.63 -24.44
N GLY A 328 -35.18 14.49 -24.00
CA GLY A 328 -35.28 13.24 -24.76
C GLY A 328 -36.59 12.50 -24.52
N ASP A 329 -36.81 11.40 -25.24
CA ASP A 329 -38.03 10.59 -25.18
C ASP A 329 -38.36 10.16 -23.72
N PRO A 330 -39.54 10.53 -23.17
CA PRO A 330 -39.97 10.17 -21.82
C PRO A 330 -40.02 8.66 -21.54
N SER A 331 -40.04 7.82 -22.58
CA SER A 331 -40.06 6.36 -22.46
C SER A 331 -38.69 5.73 -22.21
N SER A 332 -37.61 6.52 -22.28
CA SER A 332 -36.25 6.03 -22.07
C SER A 332 -35.85 6.01 -20.59
N THR A 333 -35.71 4.81 -20.01
CA THR A 333 -35.30 4.57 -18.62
C THR A 333 -33.80 4.78 -18.35
N ALA A 334 -33.10 5.52 -19.21
CA ALA A 334 -31.65 5.63 -19.15
C ALA A 334 -31.17 6.47 -17.95
N MET A 335 -30.01 6.13 -17.39
CA MET A 335 -29.35 6.89 -16.34
C MET A 335 -28.65 8.11 -16.95
N TRP A 336 -29.18 9.30 -16.73
CA TRP A 336 -28.69 10.51 -17.36
C TRP A 336 -27.77 11.32 -16.42
N ASN A 337 -26.60 11.71 -16.94
CA ASN A 337 -25.50 12.38 -16.25
C ASN A 337 -24.90 11.60 -15.07
N VAL A 338 -23.91 10.75 -15.36
CA VAL A 338 -23.20 9.91 -14.37
C VAL A 338 -21.70 9.94 -14.62
N GLY A 339 -20.91 9.87 -13.55
CA GLY A 339 -19.45 9.86 -13.60
C GLY A 339 -18.90 11.28 -13.81
N THR A 340 -18.20 11.80 -12.80
CA THR A 340 -17.68 13.17 -12.83
C THR A 340 -16.19 13.14 -12.59
N TYR A 341 -15.40 13.40 -13.64
CA TYR A 341 -13.96 13.65 -13.50
C TYR A 341 -13.68 15.13 -13.57
N ILE A 342 -13.14 15.69 -12.50
CA ILE A 342 -12.69 17.09 -12.46
C ILE A 342 -11.18 17.11 -12.70
N LYS A 343 -10.76 17.81 -13.76
CA LYS A 343 -9.35 18.05 -14.08
C LYS A 343 -9.04 19.55 -14.02
N PRO A 344 -8.39 20.04 -12.96
CA PRO A 344 -7.82 21.38 -12.94
C PRO A 344 -6.62 21.47 -13.90
N LEU A 345 -6.57 22.51 -14.72
CA LEU A 345 -5.44 22.85 -15.59
C LEU A 345 -5.42 24.37 -15.85
N ASP A 346 -4.29 25.02 -15.63
CA ASP A 346 -4.07 26.46 -15.85
C ASP A 346 -5.15 27.38 -15.24
N GLY A 347 -5.53 27.11 -13.98
CA GLY A 347 -6.55 27.88 -13.26
C GLY A 347 -7.98 27.67 -13.75
N ARG A 348 -8.22 26.72 -14.66
CA ARG A 348 -9.54 26.30 -15.11
C ARG A 348 -9.84 24.90 -14.63
N TRP A 349 -11.10 24.65 -14.29
CA TRP A 349 -11.57 23.32 -13.93
C TRP A 349 -12.35 22.76 -15.10
N TYR A 350 -12.01 21.56 -15.56
CA TYR A 350 -12.76 20.85 -16.57
C TYR A 350 -13.48 19.69 -15.94
N VAL A 351 -14.80 19.63 -16.14
CA VAL A 351 -15.62 18.51 -15.67
C VAL A 351 -16.03 17.66 -16.86
N PHE A 352 -15.61 16.40 -16.85
CA PHE A 352 -15.94 15.41 -17.86
C PHE A 352 -17.00 14.48 -17.31
N TYR A 353 -18.01 14.20 -18.13
CA TYR A 353 -19.14 13.39 -17.71
C TYR A 353 -19.81 12.68 -18.89
N ARG A 354 -20.53 11.60 -18.58
CA ARG A 354 -21.39 10.91 -19.53
C ARG A 354 -22.68 11.70 -19.71
N GLU A 355 -23.04 11.96 -20.96
CA GLU A 355 -24.30 12.60 -21.33
C GLU A 355 -25.03 11.70 -22.33
N GLY A 356 -26.33 11.52 -22.17
CA GLY A 356 -27.10 10.88 -23.24
C GLY A 356 -27.44 11.89 -24.34
N PHE A 357 -27.57 11.43 -25.57
CA PHE A 357 -27.88 12.30 -26.71
C PHE A 357 -28.85 11.63 -27.68
N TYR A 358 -29.52 12.46 -28.50
CA TYR A 358 -30.49 11.97 -29.48
C TYR A 358 -29.87 11.96 -30.88
N ALA A 359 -29.79 10.77 -31.49
CA ALA A 359 -29.39 10.58 -32.89
C ALA A 359 -30.05 9.31 -33.46
N PRO A 360 -30.12 9.15 -34.80
CA PRO A 360 -30.54 7.89 -35.40
C PRO A 360 -29.58 6.76 -34.99
N THR A 361 -30.05 5.83 -34.16
CA THR A 361 -29.27 4.65 -33.77
C THR A 361 -29.33 3.61 -34.89
N PRO A 362 -28.19 3.01 -35.30
CA PRO A 362 -28.24 1.81 -36.14
C PRO A 362 -29.06 0.71 -35.45
N ALA A 363 -29.86 -0.03 -36.22
CA ALA A 363 -30.76 -1.05 -35.67
C ALA A 363 -30.05 -2.10 -34.80
N PHE A 364 -28.78 -2.41 -35.10
CA PHE A 364 -27.98 -3.35 -34.32
C PHE A 364 -27.61 -2.83 -32.91
N CYS A 365 -27.72 -1.53 -32.65
CA CYS A 365 -27.51 -0.93 -31.32
C CYS A 365 -28.77 -0.96 -30.43
N ASN A 366 -29.94 -1.28 -31.00
CA ASN A 366 -31.20 -1.31 -30.25
C ASN A 366 -31.15 -2.36 -29.14
N GLY A 367 -31.54 -1.95 -27.92
CA GLY A 367 -31.60 -2.81 -26.73
C GLY A 367 -30.24 -3.13 -26.09
N ILE A 368 -29.14 -2.47 -26.52
CA ILE A 368 -27.82 -2.62 -25.91
C ILE A 368 -27.62 -1.56 -24.84
N VAL A 369 -27.60 -0.29 -25.24
CA VAL A 369 -27.40 0.86 -24.37
C VAL A 369 -28.09 2.10 -24.95
N PRO A 370 -28.53 3.04 -24.10
CA PRO A 370 -28.94 4.36 -24.58
C PRO A 370 -27.76 5.06 -25.26
N LEU A 371 -28.06 5.82 -26.32
CA LEU A 371 -27.08 6.67 -27.00
C LEU A 371 -26.44 7.62 -26.01
N THR A 372 -25.17 7.36 -25.71
CA THR A 372 -24.39 8.10 -24.72
C THR A 372 -23.08 8.55 -25.34
N ARG A 373 -22.66 9.75 -24.95
CA ARG A 373 -21.44 10.42 -25.37
C ARG A 373 -20.69 10.91 -24.14
N ILE A 374 -19.43 11.25 -24.33
CA ILE A 374 -18.66 12.00 -23.33
C ILE A 374 -18.76 13.48 -23.65
N ALA A 375 -19.08 14.28 -22.64
CA ALA A 375 -19.11 15.73 -22.69
C ALA A 375 -18.13 16.34 -21.68
N VAL A 376 -17.75 17.59 -21.92
CA VAL A 376 -16.91 18.38 -21.02
C VAL A 376 -17.51 19.77 -20.83
N ARG A 377 -17.46 20.29 -19.61
CA ARG A 377 -17.69 21.72 -19.31
C ARG A 377 -16.44 22.29 -18.65
N ASN A 378 -16.29 23.62 -18.70
CA ASN A 378 -15.25 24.30 -17.94
C ASN A 378 -15.83 25.24 -16.90
N SER A 379 -15.02 25.56 -15.90
CA SER A 379 -15.23 26.62 -14.92
C SER A 379 -13.95 27.44 -14.81
N THR A 380 -14.12 28.76 -14.73
CA THR A 380 -13.03 29.73 -14.50
C THR A 380 -13.06 30.33 -13.09
N ASP A 381 -13.98 29.87 -12.25
CA ASP A 381 -14.27 30.40 -10.93
C ASP A 381 -14.33 29.28 -9.86
N PHE A 382 -13.47 28.28 -10.03
CA PHE A 382 -13.29 27.15 -9.11
C PHE A 382 -14.56 26.34 -8.86
N GLY A 383 -15.35 26.13 -9.92
CA GLY A 383 -16.57 25.31 -9.91
C GLY A 383 -17.84 26.06 -9.49
N LYS A 384 -17.78 27.38 -9.26
CA LYS A 384 -18.99 28.17 -8.92
C LYS A 384 -19.96 28.24 -10.09
N THR A 385 -19.46 28.41 -11.31
CA THR A 385 -20.25 28.39 -12.55
C THR A 385 -19.60 27.49 -13.60
N TRP A 386 -20.42 26.97 -14.51
CA TRP A 386 -20.00 26.03 -15.55
C TRP A 386 -20.47 26.50 -16.93
N SER A 387 -19.60 26.34 -17.94
CA SER A 387 -19.92 26.62 -19.33
C SER A 387 -20.99 25.69 -19.89
N GLU A 388 -21.51 26.00 -21.08
CA GLU A 388 -22.21 25.02 -21.93
C GLU A 388 -21.30 23.82 -22.29
N PRO A 389 -21.88 22.63 -22.57
CA PRO A 389 -21.11 21.43 -22.79
C PRO A 389 -20.50 21.40 -24.19
N ALA A 390 -19.27 20.90 -24.28
CA ALA A 390 -18.64 20.50 -25.53
C ALA A 390 -18.55 18.99 -25.62
N VAL A 391 -18.65 18.44 -26.83
CA VAL A 391 -18.56 17.00 -27.08
C VAL A 391 -17.09 16.58 -27.07
N VAL A 392 -16.77 15.54 -26.30
CA VAL A 392 -15.45 14.91 -26.26
C VAL A 392 -15.43 13.69 -27.17
N ALA A 393 -16.32 12.72 -26.94
CA ALA A 393 -16.38 11.49 -27.73
C ALA A 393 -17.82 11.24 -28.17
N LEU A 394 -18.03 11.13 -29.49
CA LEU A 394 -19.33 10.85 -30.09
C LEU A 394 -19.30 9.45 -30.73
N PRO A 395 -20.18 8.53 -30.32
CA PRO A 395 -20.31 7.23 -30.99
C PRO A 395 -20.91 7.42 -32.40
N GLY A 396 -20.42 6.67 -33.39
CA GLY A 396 -21.09 6.56 -34.70
C GLY A 396 -20.20 6.46 -35.95
N ASN A 397 -18.92 6.85 -35.87
CA ASN A 397 -18.04 6.89 -37.06
C ASN A 397 -17.01 5.76 -37.13
N SER A 398 -16.93 4.87 -36.13
CA SER A 398 -16.05 3.70 -36.16
C SER A 398 -16.83 2.38 -36.09
N THR A 399 -16.15 1.27 -36.40
CA THR A 399 -16.74 -0.07 -36.29
C THR A 399 -16.94 -0.55 -34.85
N PHE A 400 -16.36 0.13 -33.86
CA PHE A 400 -16.20 -0.41 -32.50
C PHE A 400 -16.83 0.43 -31.38
N ASP A 401 -17.14 1.70 -31.64
CA ASP A 401 -17.82 2.61 -30.70
C ASP A 401 -19.12 3.17 -31.30
N ASN A 402 -19.71 2.52 -32.29
CA ASN A 402 -20.90 3.04 -32.97
C ASN A 402 -22.20 2.98 -32.17
N CYS A 403 -22.22 2.34 -31.00
CA CYS A 403 -23.40 2.29 -30.14
C CYS A 403 -23.28 3.20 -28.91
N ALA A 404 -22.13 3.21 -28.22
CA ALA A 404 -21.88 4.16 -27.13
C ALA A 404 -20.39 4.36 -26.83
N ALA A 405 -20.10 5.54 -26.29
CA ALA A 405 -18.87 5.85 -25.57
C ALA A 405 -19.26 6.51 -24.23
N LEU A 406 -18.94 5.84 -23.14
CA LEU A 406 -19.31 6.22 -21.79
C LEU A 406 -18.21 5.86 -20.80
N ASP A 407 -18.26 6.42 -19.59
CA ASP A 407 -17.43 6.10 -18.42
C ASP A 407 -15.90 6.02 -18.68
N GLY A 408 -15.13 6.81 -17.96
CA GLY A 408 -13.68 6.82 -18.07
C GLY A 408 -13.10 8.16 -17.70
N ALA A 409 -11.78 8.30 -17.80
CA ALA A 409 -11.08 9.48 -17.31
C ALA A 409 -10.29 10.24 -18.39
N PRO A 410 -10.22 11.57 -18.28
CA PRO A 410 -9.34 12.40 -19.08
C PRO A 410 -7.89 12.35 -18.55
N PHE A 411 -6.93 12.47 -19.45
CA PHE A 411 -5.52 12.66 -19.14
C PHE A 411 -4.96 13.77 -20.03
N PHE A 412 -4.17 14.67 -19.45
CA PHE A 412 -3.49 15.72 -20.20
C PHE A 412 -2.00 15.42 -20.21
N ASP A 413 -1.45 15.18 -21.40
CA ASP A 413 -0.02 14.98 -21.63
C ASP A 413 0.64 16.35 -21.81
N ASN A 414 1.41 16.78 -20.80
CA ASN A 414 2.13 18.04 -20.82
C ASN A 414 3.23 18.07 -21.87
N ASP A 415 3.81 16.92 -22.25
CA ASP A 415 4.93 16.87 -23.19
C ASP A 415 4.46 17.14 -24.62
N THR A 416 3.25 16.65 -24.95
CA THR A 416 2.67 16.74 -26.29
C THR A 416 1.59 17.80 -26.40
N ASP A 417 1.29 18.50 -25.31
CA ASP A 417 0.20 19.48 -25.18
C ASP A 417 -1.13 18.89 -25.69
N SER A 418 -1.42 17.65 -25.28
CA SER A 418 -2.57 16.92 -25.84
C SER A 418 -3.42 16.26 -24.76
N TRP A 419 -4.71 16.24 -25.01
CA TRP A 419 -5.68 15.51 -24.21
C TRP A 419 -5.83 14.09 -24.73
N HIS A 420 -6.00 13.18 -23.80
CA HIS A 420 -6.35 11.79 -24.01
C HIS A 420 -7.59 11.47 -23.18
N TYR A 421 -8.45 10.60 -23.71
CA TYR A 421 -9.59 10.08 -22.99
C TYR A 421 -9.67 8.58 -23.24
N LEU A 422 -9.66 7.80 -22.18
CA LEU A 422 -9.91 6.36 -22.26
C LEU A 422 -11.33 6.12 -21.76
N ALA A 423 -12.21 5.73 -22.67
CA ALA A 423 -13.63 5.49 -22.36
C ALA A 423 -13.98 4.02 -22.55
N GLN A 424 -14.96 3.56 -21.80
CA GLN A 424 -15.70 2.35 -22.13
C GLN A 424 -16.51 2.58 -23.42
N CYS A 425 -16.45 1.63 -24.33
CA CYS A 425 -17.12 1.71 -25.62
C CYS A 425 -17.76 0.38 -26.00
N ILE A 426 -18.81 0.49 -26.82
CA ILE A 426 -19.51 -0.66 -27.38
C ILE A 426 -19.95 -0.36 -28.80
N GLY A 427 -19.83 -1.38 -29.64
CA GLY A 427 -20.23 -1.31 -31.04
C GLY A 427 -20.96 -2.55 -31.51
N ASN A 428 -20.84 -2.86 -32.80
CA ASN A 428 -21.62 -3.92 -33.46
C ASN A 428 -21.40 -5.33 -32.85
N ASN A 429 -20.25 -5.59 -32.23
CA ASN A 429 -19.97 -6.86 -31.56
C ASN A 429 -20.74 -7.04 -30.24
N ARG A 430 -21.45 -6.00 -29.76
CA ARG A 430 -22.20 -5.96 -28.51
C ARG A 430 -21.36 -6.35 -27.27
N ARG A 431 -20.05 -6.07 -27.29
CA ARG A 431 -19.14 -6.33 -26.17
C ARG A 431 -18.49 -5.06 -25.68
N TRP A 432 -18.57 -4.85 -24.36
CA TRP A 432 -17.83 -3.78 -23.70
C TRP A 432 -16.33 -3.93 -23.91
N SER A 433 -15.70 -2.83 -24.31
CA SER A 433 -14.29 -2.70 -24.66
C SER A 433 -13.81 -1.32 -24.20
N LEU A 434 -12.50 -1.04 -24.28
CA LEU A 434 -11.97 0.30 -24.02
C LEU A 434 -11.49 0.96 -25.31
N CYS A 435 -11.95 2.18 -25.54
CA CYS A 435 -11.61 3.02 -26.68
C CYS A 435 -10.86 4.27 -26.22
N HIS A 436 -9.83 4.63 -26.98
CA HIS A 436 -9.02 5.81 -26.76
C HIS A 436 -9.40 6.91 -27.74
N TYR A 437 -9.44 8.13 -27.22
CA TYR A 437 -9.66 9.35 -27.99
C TYR A 437 -8.57 10.36 -27.63
N SER A 438 -8.18 11.20 -28.57
CA SER A 438 -7.14 12.22 -28.33
C SER A 438 -7.44 13.54 -29.02
N ARG A 439 -6.92 14.63 -28.46
CA ARG A 439 -7.03 15.95 -29.08
C ARG A 439 -5.84 16.83 -28.72
N SER A 440 -5.20 17.38 -29.73
CA SER A 440 -4.11 18.34 -29.54
C SER A 440 -4.63 19.69 -29.02
N GLY A 441 -3.81 20.35 -28.22
CA GLY A 441 -4.04 21.68 -27.67
C GLY A 441 -4.66 21.68 -26.27
N ARG A 442 -4.25 22.65 -25.44
CA ARG A 442 -4.64 22.81 -24.03
C ARG A 442 -6.12 22.87 -23.71
N ASN A 443 -6.95 23.50 -24.54
CA ASN A 443 -8.37 23.65 -24.24
C ASN A 443 -9.13 22.42 -24.74
N PRO A 444 -9.64 21.49 -23.91
CA PRO A 444 -10.33 20.27 -24.36
C PRO A 444 -11.65 20.54 -25.10
N MET A 445 -12.16 21.77 -25.07
CA MET A 445 -13.50 22.10 -25.55
C MET A 445 -13.55 22.62 -27.00
N SER A 446 -12.43 22.73 -27.72
CA SER A 446 -12.47 23.32 -29.08
C SER A 446 -13.03 22.39 -30.16
N GLY A 447 -13.44 21.17 -29.80
CA GLY A 447 -14.05 20.21 -30.71
C GLY A 447 -13.96 18.78 -30.19
N PRO A 448 -14.61 17.82 -30.87
CA PRO A 448 -14.53 16.40 -30.53
C PRO A 448 -13.10 15.88 -30.60
N PHE A 449 -12.81 14.89 -29.76
CA PHE A 449 -11.55 14.18 -29.77
C PHE A 449 -11.55 13.19 -30.95
N ILE A 450 -10.35 12.98 -31.49
CA ILE A 450 -10.10 12.06 -32.60
C ILE A 450 -10.00 10.64 -32.02
N PRO A 451 -10.83 9.69 -32.47
CA PRO A 451 -10.74 8.30 -32.04
C PRO A 451 -9.43 7.68 -32.52
N ASN A 452 -8.83 6.85 -31.67
CA ASN A 452 -7.65 6.08 -32.04
C ASN A 452 -8.01 5.10 -33.18
N PRO A 453 -7.24 5.07 -34.28
CA PRO A 453 -7.52 4.16 -35.40
C PRO A 453 -7.42 2.68 -35.03
N LYS A 454 -6.78 2.35 -33.90
CA LYS A 454 -6.68 0.99 -33.35
C LYS A 454 -7.78 0.67 -32.34
N ASN A 455 -8.81 1.51 -32.21
CA ASN A 455 -9.92 1.21 -31.32
C ASN A 455 -10.61 -0.13 -31.69
N PRO A 456 -11.09 -0.90 -30.70
CA PRO A 456 -10.85 -0.66 -29.27
C PRO A 456 -9.40 -1.00 -28.93
N VAL A 457 -8.76 -0.14 -28.13
CA VAL A 457 -7.38 -0.36 -27.68
C VAL A 457 -7.29 -1.53 -26.71
N ILE A 458 -8.40 -1.90 -26.06
CA ILE A 458 -8.56 -3.12 -25.25
C ILE A 458 -9.88 -3.77 -25.66
N GLN A 459 -9.81 -4.97 -26.23
CA GLN A 459 -10.99 -5.72 -26.66
C GLN A 459 -11.64 -6.41 -25.46
N GLY A 460 -12.97 -6.41 -25.42
CA GLY A 460 -13.75 -7.12 -24.41
C GLY A 460 -13.31 -8.58 -24.21
N GLY A 461 -12.85 -8.87 -23.00
CA GLY A 461 -12.31 -10.16 -22.59
C GLY A 461 -10.79 -10.17 -22.34
N GLN A 462 -10.08 -9.08 -22.64
CA GLN A 462 -8.61 -9.04 -22.58
C GLN A 462 -8.06 -8.64 -21.21
N LEU A 463 -8.83 -7.93 -20.38
CA LEU A 463 -8.35 -7.39 -19.11
C LEU A 463 -9.17 -7.90 -17.91
N TRP A 464 -10.28 -7.22 -17.61
CA TRP A 464 -11.15 -7.47 -16.47
C TRP A 464 -11.72 -8.87 -16.50
N SER A 465 -12.15 -9.37 -17.66
CA SER A 465 -12.64 -10.75 -17.73
C SER A 465 -11.56 -11.80 -17.40
N ARG A 466 -10.28 -11.54 -17.70
CA ARG A 466 -9.18 -12.44 -17.33
C ARG A 466 -8.90 -12.39 -15.84
N ILE A 467 -8.89 -11.19 -15.25
CA ILE A 467 -8.78 -10.99 -13.80
C ILE A 467 -9.94 -11.72 -13.11
N CYS A 468 -11.16 -11.54 -13.62
CA CYS A 468 -12.38 -12.19 -13.16
C CYS A 468 -12.50 -13.66 -13.52
N SER A 469 -11.50 -14.26 -14.16
CA SER A 469 -11.43 -15.70 -14.40
C SER A 469 -10.50 -16.42 -13.41
N GLY A 470 -9.64 -15.69 -12.68
CA GLY A 470 -8.64 -16.22 -11.75
C GLY A 470 -9.22 -16.77 -10.43
N THR A 471 -8.45 -17.59 -9.72
CA THR A 471 -8.79 -18.09 -8.37
C THR A 471 -8.75 -16.96 -7.33
N GLY A 472 -9.73 -16.90 -6.43
CA GLY A 472 -9.81 -15.85 -5.38
C GLY A 472 -10.43 -14.52 -5.84
N LYS A 473 -11.17 -14.52 -6.95
CA LYS A 473 -11.78 -13.30 -7.50
C LYS A 473 -13.00 -12.81 -6.69
N HIS A 474 -13.20 -11.49 -6.67
CA HIS A 474 -14.36 -10.82 -6.05
C HIS A 474 -15.34 -10.20 -7.07
N CYS A 475 -15.23 -10.56 -8.35
CA CYS A 475 -16.12 -10.07 -9.42
C CYS A 475 -17.03 -11.17 -9.96
N THR A 476 -18.16 -10.77 -10.53
CA THR A 476 -19.16 -11.67 -11.13
C THR A 476 -18.65 -12.25 -12.45
N LEU A 477 -19.11 -13.46 -12.81
CA LEU A 477 -18.74 -14.13 -14.07
C LEU A 477 -19.25 -13.40 -15.33
N THR A 478 -20.14 -12.42 -15.14
CA THR A 478 -20.69 -11.58 -16.21
C THR A 478 -19.93 -10.28 -16.38
N MET A 479 -18.86 -10.04 -15.61
CA MET A 479 -18.02 -8.86 -15.71
C MET A 479 -17.19 -8.93 -17.01
N TYR A 480 -17.52 -8.06 -17.96
CA TYR A 480 -16.72 -7.84 -19.17
C TYR A 480 -15.67 -6.76 -18.92
N ASP A 481 -14.98 -6.29 -19.97
CA ASP A 481 -14.08 -5.14 -19.84
C ASP A 481 -14.89 -3.82 -19.71
N GLU A 482 -15.69 -3.76 -18.65
CA GLU A 482 -16.60 -2.69 -18.23
C GLU A 482 -16.07 -2.07 -16.93
N GLY A 483 -16.21 -0.76 -16.79
CA GLY A 483 -15.72 0.02 -15.66
C GLY A 483 -15.23 1.41 -16.08
N THR A 484 -14.73 2.16 -15.10
CA THR A 484 -14.24 3.53 -15.31
C THR A 484 -12.71 3.52 -15.37
N PRO A 485 -12.09 3.34 -16.55
CA PRO A 485 -10.64 3.27 -16.65
C PRO A 485 -9.99 4.63 -16.43
N GLU A 486 -8.81 4.62 -15.81
CA GLU A 486 -8.02 5.82 -15.56
C GLU A 486 -6.63 5.70 -16.19
N ILE A 487 -6.19 6.76 -16.87
CA ILE A 487 -4.80 6.92 -17.30
C ILE A 487 -4.09 7.68 -16.16
N ILE A 488 -3.29 6.97 -15.37
CA ILE A 488 -2.58 7.54 -14.22
C ILE A 488 -1.33 8.28 -14.65
N GLU A 489 -0.52 7.66 -15.51
CA GLU A 489 0.74 8.22 -16.00
C GLU A 489 1.14 7.63 -17.35
N LYS A 490 2.04 8.34 -18.03
CA LYS A 490 2.72 7.88 -19.24
C LYS A 490 4.05 7.25 -18.82
N MET A 491 4.23 5.95 -19.07
CA MET A 491 5.53 5.30 -18.85
C MET A 491 6.44 5.54 -20.06
N ASN A 492 7.68 5.95 -19.78
CA ASN A 492 8.72 6.21 -20.78
C ASN A 492 9.38 4.94 -21.32
#